data_AF-A0A8S9Z874-F1
#
_entry.id   AF-A0A8S9Z874-F1
#
_cell.length_a   1.000
_cell.length_b   1.000
_cell.length_c   1.000
_cell.angle_alpha   90.00
_cell.angle_beta   90.00
_cell.angle_gamma   90.00
#
_symmetry.space_group_name_H-M   'P 1'
#
loop_
_entity.id
_entity.type
_entity.pdbx_description
1 polymer ?
#
loop_
_entity_poly.entity_id
_entity_poly.type
_entity_poly.pdbx_seq_one_letter_code
_entity_poly.pdbx_strand_id
1 'polypeptide(L)'
;MIYVKIQITNLSAMILHFIEAPIHQLNKNVYSRIKIMEFIAFNVQFDISFIILEEIEIKKYFPIKHLNNNEINLIIENQIKQLELLKKEEHLGNIKEKIKEKQSEMLTLASYQSNKIIKKIIETNDNLKNKFVFATKTIKLWAKNNYIYDNQFGFLNGSTINLIVLKLVLIYFDSSMLYLLEKDWRVPIKLKELTVKSQSWSLESEIKIKKELYLKKAINNEEIIRLEKHVNTIMGVLTPSYPEQNSSYNVNYSTLKIIRKEIKNGLKIFNDTKNKSGVNEEIKEAWKIWINGLNFLKKYKHYLLILCLSNENKSKESINYCRFVESRIRLELLFTIEQNQEQIKYIHSTNKEKCLPNKINEKYGEHYIQHWWIGIEINNNYINHLSFDNNEINNLNLFIDNIRKNTPFIFGN
;
A
#
# COMPACT_ATOMS: atom_id res chain seq x y z
N MET A 1 20.45 -15.06 -3.68
CA MET A 1 21.49 -14.06 -4.01
C MET A 1 21.98 -14.28 -5.44
N ILE A 2 21.18 -13.88 -6.42
CA ILE A 2 21.69 -13.72 -7.78
C ILE A 2 22.21 -12.28 -7.90
N TYR A 3 23.53 -12.11 -7.88
CA TYR A 3 24.17 -10.85 -8.25
C TYR A 3 24.13 -10.72 -9.77
N VAL A 4 23.25 -9.89 -10.30
CA VAL A 4 23.36 -9.46 -11.71
C VAL A 4 24.23 -8.21 -11.75
N LYS A 5 25.54 -8.39 -11.90
CA LYS A 5 26.49 -7.31 -12.20
C LYS A 5 26.31 -6.94 -13.67
N ILE A 6 25.65 -5.82 -13.95
CA ILE A 6 25.52 -5.29 -15.31
C ILE A 6 26.53 -4.16 -15.45
N GLN A 7 27.58 -4.41 -16.23
CA GLN A 7 28.53 -3.38 -16.65
C GLN A 7 27.96 -2.72 -17.91
N ILE A 8 27.44 -1.49 -17.79
CA ILE A 8 26.94 -0.71 -18.92
C ILE A 8 27.88 0.49 -19.10
N THR A 9 28.66 0.45 -20.17
CA THR A 9 29.44 1.58 -20.65
C THR A 9 28.51 2.59 -21.30
N ASN A 10 28.48 3.80 -20.74
CA ASN A 10 27.82 5.03 -21.19
C ASN A 10 26.32 5.26 -20.87
N LEU A 11 26.15 6.01 -19.77
CA LEU A 11 25.17 7.07 -19.43
C LEU A 11 23.71 6.73 -19.03
N SER A 12 23.42 7.17 -17.79
CA SER A 12 22.17 7.18 -17.02
C SER A 12 21.76 5.86 -16.33
N ALA A 13 22.37 5.64 -15.16
CA ALA A 13 22.17 4.53 -14.24
C ALA A 13 20.69 4.13 -14.02
N MET A 14 20.27 3.05 -14.68
CA MET A 14 19.08 2.27 -14.29
C MET A 14 19.54 1.17 -13.34
N ILE A 15 19.13 1.24 -12.07
CA ILE A 15 19.32 0.13 -11.13
C ILE A 15 17.97 -0.54 -10.94
N LEU A 16 17.87 -1.76 -11.48
CA LEU A 16 16.78 -2.69 -11.18
C LEU A 16 17.21 -3.48 -9.95
N HIS A 17 16.60 -3.17 -8.81
CA HIS A 17 16.72 -4.02 -7.63
C HIS A 17 15.60 -5.05 -7.69
N PHE A 18 15.98 -6.28 -8.02
CA PHE A 18 15.12 -7.41 -7.73
C PHE A 18 15.12 -7.58 -6.21
N ILE A 19 13.99 -7.33 -5.57
CA ILE A 19 13.83 -7.69 -4.17
C ILE A 19 13.49 -9.17 -4.23
N GLU A 20 14.48 -10.04 -4.03
CA GLU A 20 14.23 -11.46 -3.71
C GLU A 20 13.44 -11.47 -2.38
N ALA A 21 12.13 -11.29 -2.43
CA ALA A 21 11.26 -11.91 -1.44
C ALA A 21 11.35 -13.41 -1.76
N PRO A 22 11.88 -14.27 -0.87
CA PRO A 22 12.02 -15.68 -1.13
C PRO A 22 10.66 -16.23 -1.57
N ILE A 23 10.60 -16.84 -2.75
CA ILE A 23 9.37 -17.42 -3.31
C ILE A 23 8.74 -18.41 -2.31
N HIS A 24 9.57 -19.10 -1.52
CA HIS A 24 9.17 -20.02 -0.45
C HIS A 24 8.68 -19.34 0.86
N GLN A 25 8.59 -18.02 0.93
CA GLN A 25 8.08 -17.27 2.11
C GLN A 25 6.63 -16.77 1.92
N LEU A 26 5.99 -17.14 0.81
CA LEU A 26 4.71 -16.60 0.35
C LEU A 26 3.48 -17.37 0.82
N ASN A 27 3.55 -18.04 1.99
CA ASN A 27 2.41 -18.74 2.60
C ASN A 27 1.23 -17.84 3.03
N LYS A 28 1.18 -16.58 2.61
CA LYS A 28 0.42 -15.54 3.33
C LYS A 28 -0.32 -14.61 2.38
N ASN A 29 -1.63 -14.89 2.30
CA ASN A 29 -2.69 -14.04 1.78
C ASN A 29 -2.60 -13.75 0.26
N VAL A 30 -3.42 -14.51 -0.48
CA VAL A 30 -3.67 -14.51 -1.94
C VAL A 30 -3.81 -13.11 -2.55
N TYR A 31 -4.08 -12.07 -1.75
CA TYR A 31 -4.37 -10.74 -2.24
C TYR A 31 -3.57 -9.61 -1.60
N SER A 32 -2.55 -9.94 -0.80
CA SER A 32 -1.60 -8.94 -0.34
C SER A 32 -0.72 -8.49 -1.51
N ARG A 33 -0.71 -7.18 -1.78
CA ARG A 33 0.19 -6.61 -2.78
C ARG A 33 1.58 -6.47 -2.18
N ILE A 34 2.48 -7.36 -2.59
CA ILE A 34 3.88 -7.35 -2.17
C ILE A 34 4.71 -6.69 -3.26
N LYS A 35 5.61 -5.80 -2.84
CA LYS A 35 6.60 -5.20 -3.73
C LYS A 35 7.63 -6.27 -4.09
N ILE A 36 7.59 -6.76 -5.33
CA ILE A 36 8.52 -7.81 -5.81
C ILE A 36 9.67 -7.20 -6.61
N MET A 37 9.40 -6.09 -7.32
CA MET A 37 10.43 -5.41 -8.10
C MET A 37 10.46 -3.92 -7.78
N GLU A 38 11.67 -3.40 -7.68
CA GLU A 38 11.94 -1.98 -7.56
C GLU A 38 12.80 -1.53 -8.72
N PHE A 39 12.37 -0.47 -9.37
CA PHE A 39 13.16 0.18 -10.39
C PHE A 39 13.46 1.62 -9.99
N ILE A 40 14.72 2.03 -10.07
CA ILE A 40 15.15 3.39 -9.77
C ILE A 40 15.40 4.15 -11.07
N ALA A 41 14.65 5.25 -11.27
CA ALA A 41 14.94 6.25 -12.28
C ALA A 41 15.04 7.63 -11.61
N PHE A 42 16.11 8.38 -11.91
CA PHE A 42 16.30 9.75 -11.41
C PHE A 42 16.25 9.88 -9.88
N ASN A 43 16.77 8.87 -9.16
CA ASN A 43 16.68 8.72 -7.70
C ASN A 43 15.23 8.67 -7.18
N VAL A 44 14.26 8.39 -8.04
CA VAL A 44 12.88 8.07 -7.71
C VAL A 44 12.71 6.56 -7.85
N GLN A 45 12.28 5.95 -6.76
CA GLN A 45 11.95 4.54 -6.70
C GLN A 45 10.52 4.33 -7.21
N PHE A 46 10.40 3.52 -8.25
CA PHE A 46 9.14 3.02 -8.78
C PHE A 46 8.90 1.62 -8.21
N ASP A 47 7.84 1.49 -7.42
CA ASP A 47 7.44 0.22 -6.85
C ASP A 47 6.63 -0.56 -7.90
N ILE A 48 7.00 -1.82 -8.14
CA ILE A 48 6.16 -2.78 -8.86
C ILE A 48 5.61 -3.76 -7.81
N SER A 49 4.32 -3.62 -7.52
CA SER A 49 3.62 -4.42 -6.52
C SER A 49 2.67 -5.40 -7.18
N PHE A 50 2.69 -6.66 -6.77
CA PHE A 50 1.82 -7.70 -7.31
C PHE A 50 0.94 -8.33 -6.25
N ILE A 51 -0.25 -8.75 -6.66
CA ILE A 51 -1.13 -9.63 -5.91
C ILE A 51 -0.48 -11.01 -5.94
N ILE A 52 0.03 -11.50 -4.81
CA ILE A 52 0.60 -12.85 -4.74
C ILE A 52 -0.52 -13.83 -4.52
N LEU A 53 -0.98 -14.46 -5.61
CA LEU A 53 -2.08 -15.40 -5.60
C LEU A 53 -1.60 -16.81 -5.18
N GLU A 54 -1.25 -17.01 -3.91
CA GLU A 54 -0.71 -18.30 -3.38
C GLU A 54 0.61 -18.76 -4.05
N GLU A 55 1.30 -19.74 -3.45
CA GLU A 55 2.52 -20.34 -4.01
C GLU A 55 2.20 -21.03 -5.34
N ILE A 56 2.24 -20.26 -6.41
CA ILE A 56 2.56 -20.81 -7.71
C ILE A 56 4.08 -20.70 -7.85
N GLU A 57 4.74 -21.84 -7.94
CA GLU A 57 6.05 -21.90 -8.59
C GLU A 57 5.89 -21.36 -10.01
N ILE A 58 6.32 -20.12 -10.24
CA ILE A 58 6.41 -19.56 -11.59
C ILE A 58 7.49 -20.36 -12.31
N LYS A 59 7.10 -21.46 -12.97
CA LYS A 59 8.02 -22.38 -13.67
C LYS A 59 8.73 -21.73 -14.86
N LYS A 60 8.33 -20.52 -15.26
CA LYS A 60 8.92 -19.77 -16.38
C LYS A 60 9.24 -18.33 -15.99
N TYR A 61 10.52 -18.04 -15.81
CA TYR A 61 11.00 -16.66 -15.80
C TYR A 61 10.79 -16.05 -17.19
N PHE A 62 9.95 -15.02 -17.30
CA PHE A 62 9.85 -14.22 -18.53
C PHE A 62 11.02 -13.23 -18.58
N PRO A 63 11.94 -13.31 -19.56
CA PRO A 63 12.98 -12.32 -19.72
C PRO A 63 12.39 -11.03 -20.32
N ILE A 64 11.88 -10.15 -19.46
CA ILE A 64 11.19 -8.91 -19.85
C ILE A 64 12.15 -7.87 -20.48
N LYS A 65 13.47 -8.00 -20.27
CA LYS A 65 14.48 -6.98 -20.63
C LYS A 65 14.62 -6.71 -22.13
N HIS A 66 14.25 -7.64 -23.01
CA HIS A 66 14.44 -7.50 -24.46
C HIS A 66 13.18 -7.17 -25.24
N LEU A 67 12.02 -7.06 -24.58
CA LEU A 67 10.75 -6.89 -25.27
C LEU A 67 10.40 -5.41 -25.50
N ASN A 68 10.06 -5.07 -26.74
CA ASN A 68 9.50 -3.79 -27.12
C ASN A 68 8.02 -3.66 -26.66
N ASN A 69 7.44 -2.46 -26.75
CA ASN A 69 6.08 -2.23 -26.25
C ASN A 69 5.01 -3.02 -27.03
N ASN A 70 5.21 -3.23 -28.33
CA ASN A 70 4.27 -3.97 -29.17
C ASN A 70 4.28 -5.46 -28.82
N GLU A 71 5.46 -6.04 -28.59
CA GLU A 71 5.61 -7.43 -28.18
C GLU A 71 4.94 -7.69 -26.82
N ILE A 72 5.13 -6.78 -25.85
CA ILE A 72 4.48 -6.92 -24.54
C ILE A 72 2.96 -6.77 -24.65
N ASN A 73 2.47 -5.83 -25.47
CA ASN A 73 1.02 -5.71 -25.72
C ASN A 73 0.46 -6.98 -26.35
N LEU A 74 1.17 -7.60 -27.31
CA LEU A 74 0.79 -8.87 -27.92
C LEU A 74 0.75 -10.02 -26.89
N ILE A 75 1.74 -10.08 -25.98
CA ILE A 75 1.75 -11.07 -24.89
C ILE A 75 0.56 -10.86 -23.95
N ILE A 76 0.26 -9.62 -23.57
CA ILE A 76 -0.90 -9.28 -22.75
C ILE A 76 -2.19 -9.70 -23.47
N GLU A 77 -2.37 -9.35 -24.74
CA GLU A 77 -3.54 -9.74 -25.54
C GLU A 77 -3.71 -11.27 -25.63
N ASN A 78 -2.61 -12.02 -25.82
CA ASN A 78 -2.63 -13.47 -25.83
C ASN A 78 -2.98 -14.07 -24.45
N GLN A 79 -2.47 -13.49 -23.36
CA GLN A 79 -2.81 -13.92 -22.00
C GLN A 79 -4.29 -13.69 -21.68
N ILE A 80 -4.88 -12.58 -22.14
CA ILE A 80 -6.33 -12.32 -21.99
C ILE A 80 -7.14 -13.42 -22.69
N LYS A 81 -6.84 -13.70 -23.97
CA LYS A 81 -7.56 -14.74 -24.73
C LYS A 81 -7.48 -16.09 -24.03
N GLN A 82 -6.32 -16.44 -23.50
CA GLN A 82 -6.14 -17.68 -22.73
C GLN A 82 -6.93 -17.66 -21.40
N LEU A 83 -6.97 -16.53 -20.71
CA LEU A 83 -7.76 -16.37 -19.48
C LEU A 83 -9.27 -16.49 -19.76
N GLU A 84 -9.76 -15.93 -20.86
CA GLU A 84 -11.16 -16.06 -21.27
C GLU A 84 -11.55 -17.50 -21.57
N LEU A 85 -10.66 -18.26 -22.23
CA LEU A 85 -10.85 -19.70 -22.45
C LEU A 85 -10.89 -20.48 -21.13
N LEU A 86 -9.92 -20.25 -20.25
CA LEU A 86 -9.86 -20.94 -18.96
C LEU A 86 -11.05 -20.63 -18.05
N LYS A 87 -11.56 -19.39 -18.08
CA LYS A 87 -12.76 -19.02 -17.32
C LYS A 87 -14.02 -19.77 -17.78
N LYS A 88 -14.12 -20.15 -19.05
CA LYS A 88 -15.23 -20.98 -19.55
C LYS A 88 -15.16 -22.42 -19.00
N GLU A 89 -13.98 -22.86 -18.61
CA GLU A 89 -13.72 -24.20 -18.10
C GLU A 89 -13.60 -24.24 -16.55
N GLU A 90 -13.89 -23.12 -15.86
CA GLU A 90 -13.63 -22.92 -14.41
C GLU A 90 -14.27 -23.96 -13.48
N HIS A 91 -15.28 -24.70 -13.97
CA HIS A 91 -15.92 -25.81 -13.26
C HIS A 91 -15.01 -27.03 -13.03
N LEU A 92 -13.87 -27.14 -13.72
CA LEU A 92 -12.89 -28.21 -13.54
C LEU A 92 -11.90 -27.86 -12.42
N GLY A 93 -11.78 -28.74 -11.41
CA GLY A 93 -11.13 -28.45 -10.11
C GLY A 93 -9.70 -27.90 -10.16
N ASN A 94 -8.92 -28.22 -11.20
CA ASN A 94 -7.51 -27.80 -11.33
C ASN A 94 -7.32 -26.50 -12.13
N ILE A 95 -8.39 -25.84 -12.59
CA ILE A 95 -8.29 -24.67 -13.47
C ILE A 95 -8.15 -23.35 -12.71
N LYS A 96 -8.63 -23.29 -11.46
CA LYS A 96 -8.59 -22.06 -10.64
C LYS A 96 -7.18 -21.57 -10.34
N GLU A 97 -6.24 -22.48 -10.06
CA GLU A 97 -4.82 -22.14 -9.85
C GLU A 97 -4.23 -21.56 -11.14
N LYS A 98 -4.39 -22.25 -12.27
CA LYS A 98 -3.93 -21.78 -13.58
C LYS A 98 -4.51 -20.43 -14.01
N ILE A 99 -5.76 -20.15 -13.65
CA ILE A 99 -6.38 -18.82 -13.84
C ILE A 99 -5.63 -17.76 -13.01
N LYS A 100 -5.38 -18.05 -11.73
CA LYS A 100 -4.63 -17.15 -10.83
C LYS A 100 -3.22 -16.88 -11.36
N GLU A 101 -2.50 -17.91 -11.80
CA GLU A 101 -1.15 -17.80 -12.40
C GLU A 101 -1.13 -16.77 -13.53
N LYS A 102 -1.99 -16.98 -14.53
CA LYS A 102 -2.06 -16.14 -15.72
C LYS A 102 -2.51 -14.72 -15.39
N GLN A 103 -3.40 -14.55 -14.42
CA GLN A 103 -3.77 -13.22 -13.93
C GLN A 103 -2.55 -12.50 -13.34
N SER A 104 -1.75 -13.17 -12.51
CA SER A 104 -0.53 -12.59 -11.93
C SER A 104 0.49 -12.17 -13.00
N GLU A 105 0.75 -13.03 -13.99
CA GLU A 105 1.65 -12.73 -15.12
C GLU A 105 1.17 -11.49 -15.90
N MET A 106 -0.12 -11.43 -16.23
CA MET A 106 -0.72 -10.32 -16.97
C MET A 106 -0.63 -9.00 -16.21
N LEU A 107 -1.00 -9.01 -14.91
CA LEU A 107 -0.89 -7.83 -14.05
C LEU A 107 0.57 -7.38 -13.90
N THR A 108 1.51 -8.33 -14.01
CA THR A 108 2.95 -8.05 -13.98
C THR A 108 3.41 -7.25 -15.17
N LEU A 109 3.08 -7.75 -16.36
CA LEU A 109 3.39 -7.08 -17.62
C LEU A 109 2.74 -5.70 -17.71
N ALA A 110 1.49 -5.56 -17.27
CA ALA A 110 0.79 -4.28 -17.23
C ALA A 110 1.45 -3.27 -16.29
N SER A 111 1.93 -3.71 -15.12
CA SER A 111 2.63 -2.82 -14.18
C SER A 111 3.96 -2.34 -14.74
N TYR A 112 4.70 -3.24 -15.40
CA TYR A 112 5.95 -2.88 -16.10
C TYR A 112 5.70 -1.87 -17.23
N GLN A 113 4.67 -2.12 -18.05
CA GLN A 113 4.26 -1.19 -19.11
C GLN A 113 3.84 0.16 -18.56
N SER A 114 3.10 0.18 -17.45
CA SER A 114 2.70 1.42 -16.80
C SER A 114 3.90 2.29 -16.44
N ASN A 115 4.96 1.68 -15.87
CA ASN A 115 6.18 2.40 -15.55
C ASN A 115 6.93 2.91 -16.79
N LYS A 116 6.97 2.13 -17.88
CA LYS A 116 7.52 2.58 -19.17
C LYS A 116 6.76 3.80 -19.73
N ILE A 117 5.43 3.77 -19.67
CA ILE A 117 4.57 4.88 -20.12
C ILE A 117 4.85 6.13 -19.27
N ILE A 118 4.85 6.00 -17.94
CA ILE A 118 5.15 7.10 -17.02
C ILE A 118 6.53 7.70 -17.33
N LYS A 119 7.55 6.86 -17.51
CA LYS A 119 8.91 7.29 -17.85
C LYS A 119 8.92 8.10 -19.16
N LYS A 120 8.32 7.57 -20.23
CA LYS A 120 8.24 8.25 -21.54
C LYS A 120 7.59 9.63 -21.44
N ILE A 121 6.52 9.75 -20.64
CA ILE A 121 5.84 11.03 -20.43
C ILE A 121 6.76 12.03 -19.72
N ILE A 122 7.38 11.61 -18.62
CA ILE A 122 8.28 12.47 -17.83
C ILE A 122 9.48 12.91 -18.68
N GLU A 123 9.96 12.06 -19.58
CA GLU A 123 11.08 12.34 -20.50
C GLU A 123 10.71 13.25 -21.68
N THR A 124 9.45 13.63 -21.84
CA THR A 124 9.02 14.50 -22.94
C THR A 124 9.56 15.93 -22.79
N ASN A 125 9.82 16.40 -21.57
CA ASN A 125 10.33 17.75 -21.29
C ASN A 125 11.13 17.77 -19.98
N ASP A 126 12.33 18.37 -19.98
CA ASP A 126 13.18 18.46 -18.78
C ASP A 126 12.53 19.25 -17.63
N ASN A 127 11.72 20.28 -17.91
CA ASN A 127 10.97 21.00 -16.89
C ASN A 127 9.90 20.10 -16.25
N LEU A 128 9.19 19.30 -17.06
CA LEU A 128 8.23 18.31 -16.57
C LEU A 128 8.92 17.28 -15.66
N LYS A 129 10.07 16.77 -16.12
CA LYS A 129 10.91 15.86 -15.37
C LYS A 129 11.35 16.43 -14.03
N ASN A 130 11.88 17.64 -14.01
CA ASN A 130 12.36 18.29 -12.79
C ASN A 130 11.21 18.53 -11.80
N LYS A 131 10.06 19.03 -12.28
CA LYS A 131 8.85 19.21 -11.46
C LYS A 131 8.35 17.89 -10.89
N PHE A 132 8.26 16.84 -11.72
CA PHE A 132 7.84 15.51 -11.27
C PHE A 132 8.77 14.93 -10.20
N VAL A 133 10.08 14.99 -10.42
CA VAL A 133 11.08 14.47 -9.47
C VAL A 133 11.01 15.23 -8.14
N PHE A 134 10.95 16.56 -8.20
CA PHE A 134 10.85 17.40 -7.00
C PHE A 134 9.57 17.12 -6.22
N ALA A 135 8.42 17.12 -6.90
CA ALA A 135 7.12 16.84 -6.28
C ALA A 135 7.05 15.44 -5.70
N THR A 136 7.50 14.42 -6.43
CA THR A 136 7.47 13.04 -5.95
C THR A 136 8.32 12.84 -4.70
N LYS A 137 9.54 13.40 -4.67
CA LYS A 137 10.42 13.32 -3.49
C LYS A 137 9.80 14.02 -2.28
N THR A 138 9.23 15.20 -2.51
CA THR A 138 8.61 16.01 -1.47
C THR A 138 7.38 15.31 -0.86
N ILE A 139 6.45 14.83 -1.70
CA ILE A 139 5.26 14.10 -1.25
C ILE A 139 5.64 12.78 -0.59
N LYS A 140 6.63 12.04 -1.12
CA LYS A 140 7.10 10.79 -0.51
C LYS A 140 7.72 11.03 0.87
N LEU A 141 8.52 12.08 1.03
CA LEU A 141 9.11 12.45 2.33
C LEU A 141 8.03 12.85 3.33
N TRP A 142 7.14 13.76 2.94
CA TRP A 142 5.97 14.16 3.73
C TRP A 142 5.14 12.95 4.18
N ALA A 143 4.79 12.05 3.26
CA ALA A 143 3.97 10.89 3.55
C ALA A 143 4.66 9.91 4.51
N LYS A 144 5.99 9.75 4.40
CA LYS A 144 6.77 8.93 5.32
C LYS A 144 6.78 9.50 6.73
N ASN A 145 7.09 10.79 6.87
CA ASN A 145 7.19 11.49 8.14
C ASN A 145 5.83 11.61 8.84
N ASN A 146 4.74 11.71 8.07
CA ASN A 146 3.38 11.75 8.61
C ASN A 146 2.74 10.37 8.80
N TYR A 147 3.51 9.29 8.63
CA TYR A 147 3.10 7.89 8.83
C TYR A 147 2.00 7.39 7.88
N ILE A 148 1.78 8.08 6.75
CA ILE A 148 0.78 7.74 5.72
C ILE A 148 1.41 7.13 4.44
N TYR A 149 2.56 6.48 4.59
CA TYR A 149 3.26 5.75 3.51
C TYR A 149 3.50 4.30 3.95
N ASP A 150 2.55 3.41 3.71
CA ASP A 150 2.67 1.97 3.98
C ASP A 150 1.50 1.19 3.34
N ASN A 151 1.77 0.47 2.24
CA ASN A 151 0.73 -0.30 1.54
C ASN A 151 0.12 -1.43 2.40
N GLN A 152 0.91 -1.99 3.31
CA GLN A 152 0.51 -3.14 4.11
C GLN A 152 -0.58 -2.75 5.12
N PHE A 153 -0.43 -1.58 5.72
CA PHE A 153 -1.43 -0.95 6.59
C PHE A 153 -2.53 -0.19 5.84
N GLY A 154 -2.49 -0.17 4.51
CA GLY A 154 -3.54 0.46 3.70
C GLY A 154 -3.35 1.95 3.49
N PHE A 155 -2.13 2.45 3.59
CA PHE A 155 -1.76 3.82 3.23
C PHE A 155 -1.18 3.91 1.82
N LEU A 156 -0.68 5.09 1.44
CA LEU A 156 -0.10 5.34 0.12
C LEU A 156 1.19 4.54 -0.07
N ASN A 157 1.47 4.18 -1.32
CA ASN A 157 2.72 3.54 -1.74
C ASN A 157 3.40 4.36 -2.85
N GLY A 158 4.60 3.92 -3.30
CA GLY A 158 5.33 4.66 -4.33
C GLY A 158 4.57 4.78 -5.63
N SER A 159 3.94 3.68 -6.09
CA SER A 159 3.14 3.68 -7.33
C SER A 159 1.98 4.67 -7.25
N THR A 160 1.24 4.70 -6.15
CA THR A 160 0.11 5.62 -5.91
C THR A 160 0.58 7.07 -5.91
N ILE A 161 1.63 7.40 -5.14
CA ILE A 161 2.19 8.76 -5.10
C ILE A 161 2.66 9.20 -6.49
N ASN A 162 3.36 8.34 -7.22
CA ASN A 162 3.86 8.66 -8.56
C ASN A 162 2.71 8.98 -9.53
N LEU A 163 1.63 8.21 -9.50
CA LEU A 163 0.46 8.43 -10.37
C LEU A 163 -0.28 9.72 -10.02
N ILE A 164 -0.48 9.98 -8.73
CA ILE A 164 -1.07 11.23 -8.25
C ILE A 164 -0.22 12.42 -8.71
N VAL A 165 1.09 12.40 -8.39
CA VAL A 165 2.00 13.50 -8.72
C VAL A 165 2.07 13.70 -10.22
N LEU A 166 2.16 12.63 -11.01
CA LEU A 166 2.15 12.72 -12.47
C LEU A 166 0.88 13.41 -12.96
N LYS A 167 -0.30 12.99 -12.49
CA LYS A 167 -1.56 13.61 -12.88
C LYS A 167 -1.59 15.10 -12.51
N LEU A 168 -1.15 15.44 -11.31
CA LEU A 168 -1.15 16.83 -10.84
C LEU A 168 -0.21 17.71 -11.67
N VAL A 169 1.00 17.25 -11.95
CA VAL A 169 1.98 17.99 -12.76
C VAL A 169 1.52 18.11 -14.22
N LEU A 170 0.80 17.12 -14.77
CA LEU A 170 0.24 17.19 -16.12
C LEU A 170 -0.93 18.18 -16.23
N ILE A 171 -1.85 18.23 -15.26
CA ILE A 171 -3.00 19.16 -15.30
C ILE A 171 -2.54 20.59 -15.04
N TYR A 172 -1.68 20.79 -14.04
CA TYR A 172 -1.35 22.11 -13.53
C TYR A 172 0.14 22.36 -13.67
N PHE A 173 0.64 22.22 -14.90
CA PHE A 173 2.06 22.36 -15.20
C PHE A 173 2.64 23.65 -14.61
N ASP A 174 1.91 24.77 -14.65
CA ASP A 174 2.39 26.09 -14.20
C ASP A 174 1.99 26.47 -12.77
N SER A 175 1.29 25.61 -12.03
CA SER A 175 0.85 25.95 -10.67
C SER A 175 1.85 25.48 -9.60
N SER A 176 1.88 26.19 -8.48
CA SER A 176 2.59 25.76 -7.28
C SER A 176 2.07 24.41 -6.77
N MET A 177 2.97 23.54 -6.28
CA MET A 177 2.61 22.25 -5.68
C MET A 177 1.57 22.36 -4.56
N LEU A 178 1.50 23.51 -3.91
CA LEU A 178 0.56 23.81 -2.83
C LEU A 178 -0.88 24.00 -3.34
N TYR A 179 -1.05 24.55 -4.55
CA TYR A 179 -2.34 24.67 -5.21
C TYR A 179 -2.90 23.29 -5.63
N LEU A 180 -2.01 22.32 -5.86
CA LEU A 180 -2.36 20.94 -6.24
C LEU A 180 -3.00 20.14 -5.09
N LEU A 181 -2.60 20.44 -3.85
CA LEU A 181 -3.14 19.80 -2.66
C LEU A 181 -4.54 20.33 -2.33
N GLU A 182 -4.88 21.52 -2.82
CA GLU A 182 -6.11 22.25 -2.49
C GLU A 182 -7.31 21.72 -3.28
N LYS A 183 -7.06 21.14 -4.45
CA LYS A 183 -8.10 20.62 -5.31
C LYS A 183 -8.62 19.28 -4.78
N ASP A 184 -9.92 19.10 -4.89
CA ASP A 184 -10.59 17.85 -4.53
C ASP A 184 -10.08 16.73 -5.45
N TRP A 185 -9.44 15.71 -4.86
CA TRP A 185 -8.99 14.53 -5.58
C TRP A 185 -10.21 13.65 -5.87
N ARG A 186 -11.02 14.08 -6.84
CA ARG A 186 -12.19 13.32 -7.30
C ARG A 186 -11.74 11.92 -7.70
N VAL A 187 -12.25 10.93 -6.98
CA VAL A 187 -12.01 9.51 -7.24
C VAL A 187 -12.93 9.08 -8.40
N PRO A 188 -12.44 8.32 -9.39
CA PRO A 188 -11.07 7.80 -9.53
C PRO A 188 -10.10 8.76 -10.23
N ILE A 189 -8.86 8.81 -9.74
CA ILE A 189 -7.73 9.45 -10.40
C ILE A 189 -7.33 8.55 -11.58
N LYS A 190 -7.67 8.99 -12.79
CA LYS A 190 -7.34 8.34 -14.06
C LYS A 190 -6.46 9.25 -14.92
N LEU A 191 -5.42 8.67 -15.51
CA LEU A 191 -4.69 9.29 -16.62
C LEU A 191 -5.47 9.01 -17.92
N LYS A 192 -6.67 9.62 -18.05
CA LYS A 192 -7.68 9.38 -19.11
C LYS A 192 -7.17 9.49 -20.56
N GLU A 193 -6.01 10.11 -20.80
CA GLU A 193 -5.51 10.45 -22.13
C GLU A 193 -4.42 9.49 -22.66
N LEU A 194 -4.13 8.38 -21.95
CA LEU A 194 -2.97 7.54 -22.28
C LEU A 194 -3.29 6.13 -22.84
N THR A 195 -4.56 5.71 -22.89
CA THR A 195 -4.92 4.37 -23.38
C THR A 195 -6.12 4.38 -24.33
N VAL A 196 -5.87 3.89 -25.55
CA VAL A 196 -6.84 3.85 -26.67
C VAL A 196 -7.71 2.59 -26.64
N LYS A 197 -7.49 1.63 -25.73
CA LYS A 197 -8.25 0.37 -25.67
C LYS A 197 -8.69 0.01 -24.24
N SER A 198 -10.01 -0.19 -24.10
CA SER A 198 -10.78 -0.85 -23.04
C SER A 198 -10.52 -0.45 -21.58
N GLN A 199 -11.52 0.18 -20.96
CA GLN A 199 -11.63 0.29 -19.49
C GLN A 199 -11.92 -1.10 -18.93
N SER A 200 -10.88 -1.78 -18.45
CA SER A 200 -10.99 -3.05 -17.71
C SER A 200 -11.47 -2.82 -16.28
N TRP A 201 -11.12 -1.68 -15.70
CA TRP A 201 -11.47 -1.36 -14.32
C TRP A 201 -12.81 -0.62 -14.23
N SER A 202 -13.71 -1.15 -13.38
CA SER A 202 -14.93 -0.47 -12.92
C SER A 202 -15.03 -0.51 -11.39
N LEU A 203 -15.76 0.46 -10.82
CA LEU A 203 -16.03 0.48 -9.37
C LEU A 203 -16.71 -0.82 -8.92
N GLU A 204 -17.66 -1.31 -9.70
CA GLU A 204 -18.37 -2.58 -9.45
C GLU A 204 -17.43 -3.78 -9.47
N SER A 205 -16.50 -3.84 -10.43
CA SER A 205 -15.52 -4.92 -10.51
C SER A 205 -14.57 -4.92 -9.30
N GLU A 206 -14.15 -3.75 -8.81
CA GLU A 206 -13.31 -3.66 -7.62
C GLU A 206 -14.06 -4.03 -6.33
N ILE A 207 -15.31 -3.57 -6.20
CA ILE A 207 -16.21 -3.97 -5.11
C ILE A 207 -16.37 -5.48 -5.12
N LYS A 208 -16.63 -6.10 -6.28
CA LYS A 208 -16.76 -7.56 -6.41
C LYS A 208 -15.50 -8.28 -5.93
N ILE A 209 -14.32 -7.86 -6.38
CA ILE A 209 -13.04 -8.44 -5.93
C ILE A 209 -12.85 -8.27 -4.42
N LYS A 210 -13.16 -7.09 -3.86
CA LYS A 210 -13.10 -6.85 -2.40
C LYS A 210 -14.11 -7.69 -1.62
N LYS A 211 -15.33 -7.90 -2.13
CA LYS A 211 -16.32 -8.81 -1.53
C LYS A 211 -15.80 -10.23 -1.51
N GLU A 212 -15.25 -10.71 -2.62
CA GLU A 212 -14.64 -12.04 -2.68
C GLU A 212 -13.45 -12.17 -1.72
N LEU A 213 -12.69 -11.10 -1.49
CA LEU A 213 -11.56 -11.09 -0.59
C LEU A 213 -11.98 -11.11 0.89
N TYR A 214 -12.85 -10.17 1.27
CA TYR A 214 -13.21 -9.97 2.67
C TYR A 214 -14.31 -10.96 3.09
N LEU A 215 -15.36 -11.13 2.29
CA LEU A 215 -16.58 -11.83 2.71
C LEU A 215 -16.51 -13.36 2.53
N LYS A 216 -15.67 -13.91 1.63
CA LYS A 216 -15.58 -15.38 1.46
C LYS A 216 -15.14 -16.12 2.72
N LYS A 217 -14.44 -15.43 3.62
CA LYS A 217 -13.94 -16.00 4.88
C LYS A 217 -14.76 -15.57 6.09
N ALA A 218 -15.80 -14.76 5.89
CA ALA A 218 -16.66 -14.30 6.96
C ALA A 218 -17.48 -15.48 7.49
N ILE A 219 -17.45 -15.69 8.80
CA ILE A 219 -18.06 -16.87 9.44
C ILE A 219 -19.47 -16.53 9.97
N ASN A 220 -19.73 -15.25 10.28
CA ASN A 220 -21.00 -14.80 10.85
C ASN A 220 -21.49 -13.46 10.28
N ASN A 221 -22.75 -13.10 10.58
CA ASN A 221 -23.38 -11.87 10.09
C ASN A 221 -22.68 -10.60 10.60
N GLU A 222 -22.16 -10.60 11.83
CA GLU A 222 -21.44 -9.46 12.40
C GLU A 222 -20.14 -9.16 11.63
N GLU A 223 -19.42 -10.20 11.24
CA GLU A 223 -18.21 -10.12 10.41
C GLU A 223 -18.51 -9.68 8.98
N ILE A 224 -19.65 -10.08 8.41
CA ILE A 224 -20.09 -9.58 7.10
C ILE A 224 -20.32 -8.06 7.19
N ILE A 225 -21.11 -7.59 8.16
CA ILE A 225 -21.41 -6.17 8.36
C ILE A 225 -20.11 -5.37 8.56
N ARG A 226 -19.17 -5.90 9.37
CA ARG A 226 -17.83 -5.32 9.55
C ARG A 226 -17.13 -5.05 8.23
N LEU A 227 -17.06 -6.09 7.39
CA LEU A 227 -16.23 -6.11 6.20
C LEU A 227 -16.85 -5.35 5.03
N GLU A 228 -18.18 -5.30 4.91
CA GLU A 228 -18.89 -4.59 3.84
C GLU A 228 -18.54 -3.09 3.78
N LYS A 229 -18.35 -2.44 4.93
CA LYS A 229 -17.92 -1.03 4.98
C LYS A 229 -16.56 -0.81 4.30
N HIS A 230 -15.62 -1.74 4.52
CA HIS A 230 -14.29 -1.68 3.93
C HIS A 230 -14.28 -2.02 2.43
N VAL A 231 -15.22 -2.87 1.99
CA VAL A 231 -15.46 -3.16 0.58
C VAL A 231 -15.86 -1.87 -0.16
N ASN A 232 -16.80 -1.10 0.39
CA ASN A 232 -17.37 0.08 -0.26
C ASN A 232 -16.43 1.30 -0.22
N THR A 233 -15.42 1.30 0.66
CA THR A 233 -14.43 2.37 0.72
C THR A 233 -13.37 2.18 -0.37
N ILE A 234 -13.43 3.02 -1.41
CA ILE A 234 -12.51 2.94 -2.54
C ILE A 234 -11.82 4.27 -2.79
N MET A 235 -10.48 4.25 -2.77
CA MET A 235 -9.62 5.28 -3.33
C MET A 235 -9.05 4.71 -4.62
N GLY A 236 -9.59 5.12 -5.77
CA GLY A 236 -9.17 4.65 -7.09
C GLY A 236 -8.06 5.50 -7.67
N VAL A 237 -6.83 4.98 -7.69
CA VAL A 237 -5.68 5.60 -8.39
C VAL A 237 -5.17 4.60 -9.41
N LEU A 238 -5.57 4.77 -10.67
CA LEU A 238 -5.43 3.71 -11.67
C LEU A 238 -4.11 3.80 -12.42
N THR A 239 -3.49 2.64 -12.65
CA THR A 239 -2.32 2.51 -13.52
C THR A 239 -2.70 2.75 -14.98
N PRO A 240 -1.81 3.36 -15.79
CA PRO A 240 -2.12 3.72 -17.16
C PRO A 240 -2.05 2.56 -18.16
N SER A 241 -1.48 1.39 -17.84
CA SER A 241 -1.46 0.27 -18.79
C SER A 241 -2.62 -0.70 -18.55
N TYR A 242 -3.02 -1.40 -19.62
CA TYR A 242 -4.02 -2.45 -19.59
C TYR A 242 -3.44 -3.80 -19.10
N PRO A 243 -4.18 -4.58 -18.29
CA PRO A 243 -5.39 -4.16 -17.59
C PRO A 243 -5.05 -3.14 -16.48
N GLU A 244 -5.93 -2.17 -16.31
CA GLU A 244 -5.75 -1.10 -15.33
C GLU A 244 -5.90 -1.67 -13.92
N GLN A 245 -5.04 -1.20 -13.01
CA GLN A 245 -5.03 -1.63 -11.63
C GLN A 245 -5.19 -0.43 -10.72
N ASN A 246 -6.04 -0.57 -9.70
CA ASN A 246 -6.07 0.41 -8.62
C ASN A 246 -4.81 0.28 -7.75
N SER A 247 -3.87 1.21 -7.84
CA SER A 247 -2.63 1.23 -7.06
C SER A 247 -2.85 1.41 -5.55
N SER A 248 -4.00 1.98 -5.15
CA SER A 248 -4.41 2.24 -3.76
C SER A 248 -5.48 1.27 -3.25
N TYR A 249 -5.50 0.04 -3.77
CA TYR A 249 -6.50 -0.99 -3.43
C TYR A 249 -6.65 -1.29 -1.92
N ASN A 250 -5.53 -1.25 -1.17
CA ASN A 250 -5.53 -1.53 0.28
C ASN A 250 -6.03 -0.37 1.14
N VAL A 251 -6.28 0.80 0.56
CA VAL A 251 -6.85 1.94 1.28
C VAL A 251 -8.22 1.56 1.83
N ASN A 252 -8.41 1.83 3.12
CA ASN A 252 -9.60 1.49 3.89
C ASN A 252 -10.23 2.76 4.49
N TYR A 253 -11.28 2.57 5.29
CA TYR A 253 -12.02 3.67 5.91
C TYR A 253 -11.12 4.60 6.74
N SER A 254 -10.39 4.07 7.74
CA SER A 254 -9.52 4.89 8.59
C SER A 254 -8.39 5.54 7.80
N THR A 255 -7.70 4.79 6.96
CA THR A 255 -6.53 5.31 6.25
C THR A 255 -6.93 6.39 5.25
N LEU A 256 -8.06 6.26 4.55
CA LEU A 256 -8.59 7.31 3.68
C LEU A 256 -8.91 8.58 4.47
N LYS A 257 -9.52 8.44 5.66
CA LYS A 257 -9.84 9.56 6.55
C LYS A 257 -8.58 10.27 7.03
N ILE A 258 -7.54 9.52 7.41
CA ILE A 258 -6.24 10.05 7.83
C ILE A 258 -5.53 10.74 6.66
N ILE A 259 -5.45 10.12 5.48
CA ILE A 259 -4.84 10.74 4.28
C ILE A 259 -5.51 12.08 3.99
N ARG A 260 -6.85 12.13 3.98
CA ARG A 260 -7.60 13.37 3.80
C ARG A 260 -7.34 14.40 4.91
N LYS A 261 -7.24 13.96 6.16
CA LYS A 261 -6.92 14.82 7.30
C LYS A 261 -5.54 15.46 7.13
N GLU A 262 -4.51 14.68 6.79
CA GLU A 262 -3.14 15.19 6.64
C GLU A 262 -3.01 16.15 5.42
N ILE A 263 -3.73 15.89 4.33
CA ILE A 263 -3.82 16.83 3.21
C ILE A 263 -4.48 18.15 3.66
N LYS A 264 -5.63 18.08 4.36
CA LYS A 264 -6.33 19.27 4.88
C LYS A 264 -5.48 20.06 5.87
N ASN A 265 -4.74 19.38 6.73
CA ASN A 265 -3.81 20.02 7.67
C ASN A 265 -2.73 20.81 6.92
N GLY A 266 -2.14 20.23 5.88
CA GLY A 266 -1.19 20.93 5.01
C GLY A 266 -1.79 22.19 4.39
N LEU A 267 -2.99 22.09 3.82
CA LEU A 267 -3.68 23.24 3.25
C LEU A 267 -3.91 24.36 4.26
N LYS A 268 -4.34 24.00 5.47
CA LYS A 268 -4.51 24.97 6.54
C LYS A 268 -3.20 25.69 6.87
N ILE A 269 -2.12 24.94 7.06
CA ILE A 269 -0.78 25.51 7.33
C ILE A 269 -0.38 26.53 6.25
N PHE A 270 -0.53 26.19 4.98
CA PHE A 270 -0.15 27.08 3.89
C PHE A 270 -1.10 28.27 3.70
N ASN A 271 -2.40 28.11 3.93
CA ASN A 271 -3.37 29.21 3.87
C ASN A 271 -3.15 30.20 5.03
N ASP A 272 -2.93 29.69 6.24
CA ASP A 272 -2.60 30.51 7.41
C ASP A 272 -1.29 31.30 7.20
N THR A 273 -0.34 30.72 6.47
CA THR A 273 0.94 31.38 6.11
C THR A 273 0.74 32.45 5.03
N LYS A 274 -0.03 32.18 3.98
CA LYS A 274 -0.32 33.18 2.92
C LYS A 274 -0.98 34.44 3.48
N ASN A 275 -1.83 34.30 4.50
CA ASN A 275 -2.57 35.40 5.10
C ASN A 275 -1.73 36.29 6.03
N LYS A 276 -0.54 35.85 6.46
CA LYS A 276 0.30 36.53 7.47
C LYS A 276 1.35 37.49 6.92
N SER A 277 1.33 37.76 5.61
CA SER A 277 2.30 38.55 4.82
C SER A 277 3.53 37.72 4.40
N GLY A 278 3.63 37.46 3.09
CA GLY A 278 4.51 36.46 2.49
C GLY A 278 6.01 36.79 2.55
N VAL A 279 6.62 36.66 3.73
CA VAL A 279 8.07 36.61 3.89
C VAL A 279 8.55 35.20 3.53
N ASN A 280 9.64 35.10 2.78
CA ASN A 280 10.24 33.82 2.36
C ASN A 280 10.53 32.87 3.54
N GLU A 281 10.72 33.38 4.75
CA GLU A 281 11.00 32.59 5.95
C GLU A 281 9.76 31.89 6.50
N GLU A 282 8.60 32.54 6.51
CA GLU A 282 7.36 31.93 7.00
C GLU A 282 6.91 30.78 6.09
N ILE A 283 7.07 30.95 4.77
CA ILE A 283 6.80 29.89 3.79
C ILE A 283 7.74 28.70 4.03
N LYS A 284 9.03 28.95 4.26
CA LYS A 284 10.00 27.88 4.58
C LYS A 284 9.60 27.16 5.85
N GLU A 285 9.15 27.87 6.88
CA GLU A 285 8.73 27.25 8.14
C GLU A 285 7.44 26.42 7.97
N ALA A 286 6.47 26.93 7.22
CA ALA A 286 5.27 26.19 6.85
C ALA A 286 5.59 24.86 6.14
N TRP A 287 6.55 24.88 5.21
CA TRP A 287 7.06 23.68 4.55
C TRP A 287 7.70 22.69 5.54
N LYS A 288 8.53 23.16 6.47
CA LYS A 288 9.14 22.29 7.48
C LYS A 288 8.09 21.65 8.39
N ILE A 289 7.15 22.44 8.91
CA ILE A 289 6.07 21.96 9.78
C ILE A 289 5.25 20.89 9.04
N TRP A 290 4.86 21.17 7.80
CA TRP A 290 4.07 20.23 7.00
C TRP A 290 4.84 18.93 6.72
N ILE A 291 6.07 19.03 6.21
CA ILE A 291 6.90 17.86 5.85
C ILE A 291 7.26 17.02 7.07
N ASN A 292 7.64 17.64 8.18
CA ASN A 292 8.11 16.89 9.36
C ASN A 292 6.96 16.27 10.15
N GLY A 293 5.80 16.94 10.20
CA GLY A 293 4.66 16.46 10.98
C GLY A 293 4.96 16.33 12.47
N LEU A 294 4.06 15.63 13.18
CA LEU A 294 4.22 15.29 14.58
C LEU A 294 4.75 13.87 14.74
N ASN A 295 5.56 13.63 15.78
CA ASN A 295 5.92 12.26 16.19
C ASN A 295 4.66 11.43 16.47
N PHE A 296 4.67 10.17 16.07
CA PHE A 296 3.50 9.28 16.17
C PHE A 296 2.92 9.19 17.59
N LEU A 297 3.76 9.09 18.61
CA LEU A 297 3.37 8.99 20.03
C LEU A 297 2.83 10.31 20.60
N LYS A 298 2.84 11.40 19.81
CA LYS A 298 2.21 12.67 20.13
C LYS A 298 0.96 12.95 19.28
N LYS A 299 0.63 12.08 18.32
CA LYS A 299 -0.53 12.26 17.43
C LYS A 299 -1.87 11.89 18.07
N TYR A 300 -1.88 11.05 19.11
CA TYR A 300 -3.08 10.48 19.73
C TYR A 300 -3.00 10.50 21.24
N LYS A 301 -4.15 10.33 21.88
CA LYS A 301 -4.24 10.14 23.34
C LYS A 301 -4.24 8.67 23.73
N HIS A 302 -4.69 7.79 22.83
CA HIS A 302 -4.83 6.37 23.08
C HIS A 302 -4.04 5.57 22.05
N TYR A 303 -3.41 4.50 22.53
CA TYR A 303 -2.56 3.64 21.72
C TYR A 303 -2.77 2.17 22.08
N LEU A 304 -2.68 1.31 21.07
CA LEU A 304 -2.46 -0.12 21.23
C LEU A 304 -1.06 -0.47 20.72
N LEU A 305 -0.30 -1.20 21.51
CA LEU A 305 1.03 -1.70 21.16
C LEU A 305 0.94 -3.20 20.93
N ILE A 306 1.29 -3.65 19.73
CA ILE A 306 1.39 -5.06 19.38
C ILE A 306 2.85 -5.46 19.45
N LEU A 307 3.14 -6.52 20.19
CA LEU A 307 4.47 -7.12 20.28
C LEU A 307 4.43 -8.50 19.61
N CYS A 308 5.32 -8.72 18.65
CA CYS A 308 5.70 -10.03 18.14
C CYS A 308 7.06 -10.37 18.75
N LEU A 309 7.07 -11.40 19.60
CA LEU A 309 8.24 -11.85 20.33
C LEU A 309 8.69 -13.19 19.75
N SER A 310 9.99 -13.38 19.64
CA SER A 310 10.60 -14.69 19.36
C SER A 310 11.82 -14.91 20.24
N ASN A 311 11.96 -16.14 20.74
CA ASN A 311 13.09 -16.56 21.56
C ASN A 311 14.38 -16.65 20.73
N GLU A 312 14.26 -16.87 19.41
CA GLU A 312 15.42 -16.92 18.52
C GLU A 312 15.75 -15.54 17.96
N ASN A 313 16.97 -15.09 18.22
CA ASN A 313 17.41 -13.78 17.76
C ASN A 313 17.57 -13.73 16.23
N LYS A 314 16.63 -13.02 15.59
CA LYS A 314 16.62 -12.72 14.14
C LYS A 314 16.75 -13.96 13.24
N SER A 315 16.26 -15.12 13.68
CA SER A 315 16.15 -16.28 12.78
C SER A 315 15.19 -15.98 11.62
N LYS A 316 15.36 -16.69 10.52
CA LYS A 316 14.53 -16.50 9.31
C LYS A 316 13.06 -16.78 9.63
N GLU A 317 12.83 -17.77 10.48
CA GLU A 317 11.56 -18.23 11.02
C GLU A 317 10.88 -17.11 11.82
N SER A 318 11.63 -16.51 12.76
CA SER A 318 11.17 -15.38 13.58
C SER A 318 10.73 -14.18 12.72
N ILE A 319 11.51 -13.83 11.71
CA ILE A 319 11.18 -12.74 10.78
C ILE A 319 9.91 -13.08 9.97
N ASN A 320 9.77 -14.32 9.51
CA ASN A 320 8.60 -14.76 8.74
C ASN A 320 7.33 -14.84 9.59
N TYR A 321 7.48 -15.17 10.86
CA TYR A 321 6.40 -15.12 11.84
C TYR A 321 5.94 -13.68 12.04
N CYS A 322 6.84 -12.74 12.33
CA CYS A 322 6.42 -11.34 12.51
C CYS A 322 5.84 -10.72 11.22
N ARG A 323 6.35 -11.08 10.03
CA ARG A 323 5.72 -10.72 8.75
C ARG A 323 4.30 -11.30 8.58
N PHE A 324 4.02 -12.48 9.14
CA PHE A 324 2.66 -13.01 9.19
C PHE A 324 1.74 -12.14 9.99
N VAL A 325 2.15 -11.83 11.22
CA VAL A 325 1.38 -11.03 12.16
C VAL A 325 1.05 -9.69 11.49
N GLU A 326 2.06 -9.05 10.89
CA GLU A 326 1.91 -7.81 10.15
C GLU A 326 0.88 -7.87 9.01
N SER A 327 0.83 -9.00 8.28
CA SER A 327 -0.14 -9.20 7.19
C SER A 327 -1.59 -9.31 7.68
N ARG A 328 -1.81 -9.69 8.95
CA ARG A 328 -3.12 -9.87 9.56
C ARG A 328 -3.61 -8.66 10.36
N ILE A 329 -2.71 -7.82 10.88
CA ILE A 329 -3.09 -6.61 11.65
C ILE A 329 -4.19 -5.83 10.93
N ARG A 330 -4.01 -5.51 9.64
CA ARG A 330 -5.00 -4.69 8.91
C ARG A 330 -6.36 -5.36 8.76
N LEU A 331 -6.41 -6.63 8.34
CA LEU A 331 -7.67 -7.28 7.96
C LEU A 331 -8.43 -7.87 9.15
N GLU A 332 -7.71 -8.34 10.16
CA GLU A 332 -8.33 -9.05 11.30
C GLU A 332 -8.44 -8.16 12.53
N LEU A 333 -7.43 -7.32 12.81
CA LEU A 333 -7.45 -6.49 14.02
C LEU A 333 -8.05 -5.10 13.75
N LEU A 334 -7.48 -4.35 12.80
CA LEU A 334 -7.89 -2.97 12.55
C LEU A 334 -9.38 -2.90 12.14
N PHE A 335 -9.82 -3.78 11.24
CA PHE A 335 -11.22 -3.82 10.80
C PHE A 335 -12.18 -4.17 11.95
N THR A 336 -11.73 -4.96 12.93
CA THR A 336 -12.54 -5.31 14.11
C THR A 336 -12.67 -4.13 15.06
N ILE A 337 -11.56 -3.46 15.37
CA ILE A 337 -11.56 -2.26 16.20
C ILE A 337 -12.44 -1.16 15.58
N GLU A 338 -12.47 -1.05 14.24
CA GLU A 338 -13.29 -0.06 13.53
C GLU A 338 -14.81 -0.33 13.54
N GLN A 339 -15.28 -1.45 14.11
CA GLN A 339 -16.72 -1.72 14.25
C GLN A 339 -17.39 -0.75 15.22
N ASN A 340 -16.74 -0.43 16.34
CA ASN A 340 -17.26 0.49 17.34
C ASN A 340 -17.10 1.95 16.88
N GLN A 341 -17.89 2.36 15.89
CA GLN A 341 -17.83 3.72 15.32
C GLN A 341 -18.44 4.79 16.21
N GLU A 342 -19.23 4.39 17.20
CA GLU A 342 -19.76 5.31 18.19
C GLU A 342 -18.62 5.89 19.01
N GLN A 343 -17.68 5.04 19.45
CA GLN A 343 -16.53 5.45 20.23
C GLN A 343 -15.32 5.79 19.36
N ILE A 344 -15.03 5.00 18.32
CA ILE A 344 -13.79 5.09 17.54
C ILE A 344 -14.04 5.83 16.22
N LYS A 345 -13.33 6.94 16.05
CA LYS A 345 -13.40 7.80 14.88
C LYS A 345 -12.58 7.26 13.71
N TYR A 346 -11.37 6.80 13.99
CA TYR A 346 -10.47 6.07 13.08
C TYR A 346 -9.24 5.56 13.85
N ILE A 347 -8.50 4.66 13.23
CA ILE A 347 -7.26 4.09 13.77
C ILE A 347 -6.10 4.27 12.79
N HIS A 348 -4.90 4.47 13.32
CA HIS A 348 -3.68 4.69 12.54
C HIS A 348 -2.63 3.69 12.98
N SER A 349 -2.27 2.74 12.15
CA SER A 349 -1.21 1.76 12.44
C SER A 349 0.12 2.13 11.81
N THR A 350 1.23 1.88 12.51
CA THR A 350 2.58 2.05 11.97
C THR A 350 3.57 1.04 12.56
N ASN A 351 4.51 0.58 11.73
CA ASN A 351 5.71 -0.16 12.13
C ASN A 351 6.97 0.72 12.20
N LYS A 352 6.85 2.02 11.88
CA LYS A 352 7.99 2.95 11.73
C LYS A 352 8.36 3.65 13.02
N GLU A 353 7.39 3.83 13.92
CA GLU A 353 7.69 4.26 15.28
C GLU A 353 8.41 3.12 16.00
N LYS A 354 9.62 3.39 16.47
CA LYS A 354 10.52 2.38 17.06
C LYS A 354 10.67 2.52 18.58
N CYS A 355 10.09 3.58 19.16
CA CYS A 355 10.11 3.77 20.59
C CYS A 355 9.33 2.64 21.28
N LEU A 356 10.00 1.96 22.21
CA LEU A 356 9.44 0.94 23.09
C LEU A 356 9.53 1.42 24.55
N PRO A 357 8.48 1.23 25.36
CA PRO A 357 8.53 1.51 26.79
C PRO A 357 9.66 0.73 27.49
N ASN A 358 10.40 1.38 28.40
CA ASN A 358 11.53 0.76 29.10
C ASN A 358 11.16 -0.56 29.80
N LYS A 359 9.99 -0.63 30.43
CA LYS A 359 9.48 -1.86 31.08
C LYS A 359 9.37 -3.06 30.12
N ILE A 360 9.11 -2.82 28.84
CA ILE A 360 9.04 -3.88 27.82
C ILE A 360 10.45 -4.34 27.45
N ASN A 361 11.39 -3.41 27.29
CA ASN A 361 12.79 -3.74 27.03
C ASN A 361 13.43 -4.48 28.21
N GLU A 362 13.13 -4.09 29.45
CA GLU A 362 13.60 -4.78 30.65
C GLU A 362 13.06 -6.22 30.72
N LYS A 363 11.79 -6.43 30.35
CA LYS A 363 11.15 -7.74 30.45
C LYS A 363 11.48 -8.69 29.29
N TYR A 364 11.61 -8.17 28.08
CA TYR A 364 11.72 -8.98 26.86
C TYR A 364 12.99 -8.69 26.05
N GLY A 365 13.93 -7.89 26.56
CA GLY A 365 15.10 -7.42 25.80
C GLY A 365 16.02 -8.53 25.28
N GLU A 366 15.96 -9.72 25.87
CA GLU A 366 16.71 -10.90 25.39
C GLU A 366 16.11 -11.54 24.13
N HIS A 367 14.85 -11.21 23.82
CA HIS A 367 14.08 -11.78 22.70
C HIS A 367 14.22 -10.89 21.46
N TYR A 368 14.01 -11.48 20.29
CA TYR A 368 13.73 -10.69 19.10
C TYR A 368 12.33 -10.06 19.22
N ILE A 369 12.28 -8.73 19.24
CA ILE A 369 11.04 -7.95 19.32
C ILE A 369 10.80 -7.21 18.01
N GLN A 370 9.71 -7.55 17.34
CA GLN A 370 9.08 -6.68 16.34
C GLN A 370 7.80 -6.10 16.95
N HIS A 371 7.56 -4.80 16.73
CA HIS A 371 6.39 -4.14 17.30
C HIS A 371 5.69 -3.22 16.32
N TRP A 372 4.41 -2.96 16.61
CA TRP A 372 3.56 -2.06 15.86
C TRP A 372 2.75 -1.20 16.80
N TRP A 373 2.69 0.09 16.49
CA TRP A 373 1.87 1.04 17.20
C TRP A 373 0.58 1.30 16.44
N ILE A 374 -0.54 1.28 17.14
CA ILE A 374 -1.85 1.67 16.62
C ILE A 374 -2.35 2.84 17.46
N GLY A 375 -2.37 4.02 16.86
CA GLY A 375 -2.99 5.21 17.44
C GLY A 375 -4.50 5.16 17.24
N ILE A 376 -5.26 5.49 18.29
CA ILE A 376 -6.71 5.44 18.28
C ILE A 376 -7.24 6.85 18.47
N GLU A 377 -8.02 7.32 17.50
CA GLU A 377 -8.79 8.56 17.61
C GLU A 377 -10.22 8.21 18.00
N ILE A 378 -10.70 8.80 19.09
CA ILE A 378 -12.06 8.62 19.58
C ILE A 378 -12.97 9.80 19.22
N ASN A 379 -14.28 9.57 19.20
CA ASN A 379 -15.26 10.62 19.05
C ASN A 379 -15.35 11.47 20.31
N ASN A 380 -15.69 12.76 20.14
CA ASN A 380 -15.60 13.75 21.21
C ASN A 380 -16.46 13.46 22.44
N ASN A 381 -17.48 12.61 22.31
CA ASN A 381 -18.36 12.24 23.41
C ASN A 381 -17.70 11.26 24.41
N TYR A 382 -16.54 10.68 24.07
CA TYR A 382 -15.87 9.63 24.85
C TYR A 382 -14.45 10.00 25.32
N ILE A 383 -14.05 11.29 25.22
CA ILE A 383 -12.64 11.78 25.31
C ILE A 383 -11.86 11.31 26.55
N ASN A 384 -12.53 11.06 27.68
CA ASN A 384 -11.85 10.83 28.96
C ASN A 384 -11.65 9.35 29.31
N HIS A 385 -12.39 8.42 28.70
CA HIS A 385 -12.25 6.99 28.97
C HIS A 385 -12.49 6.17 27.70
N LEU A 386 -11.39 5.69 27.10
CA LEU A 386 -11.47 4.52 26.23
C LEU A 386 -11.52 3.29 27.16
N SER A 387 -12.71 2.86 27.56
CA SER A 387 -12.88 1.52 28.15
C SER A 387 -12.96 0.52 27.00
N PHE A 388 -12.01 -0.40 26.95
CA PHE A 388 -12.22 -1.62 26.18
C PHE A 388 -13.20 -2.48 26.95
N ASP A 389 -14.46 -2.48 26.53
CA ASP A 389 -15.46 -3.35 27.14
C ASP A 389 -15.10 -4.82 26.87
N ASN A 390 -15.71 -5.76 27.61
CA ASN A 390 -15.42 -7.19 27.50
C ASN A 390 -15.46 -7.70 26.05
N ASN A 391 -16.33 -7.15 25.20
CA ASN A 391 -16.42 -7.49 23.78
C ASN A 391 -15.18 -7.07 22.98
N GLU A 392 -14.59 -5.91 23.27
CA GLU A 392 -13.40 -5.44 22.57
C GLU A 392 -12.16 -6.20 23.03
N ILE A 393 -12.07 -6.54 24.32
CA ILE A 393 -11.04 -7.43 24.86
C ILE A 393 -11.16 -8.82 24.21
N ASN A 394 -12.39 -9.34 24.08
CA ASN A 394 -12.65 -10.60 23.39
C ASN A 394 -12.22 -10.54 21.92
N ASN A 395 -12.43 -9.42 21.24
CA ASN A 395 -11.97 -9.21 19.86
C ASN A 395 -10.43 -9.20 19.74
N LEU A 396 -9.73 -8.58 20.70
CA LEU A 396 -8.25 -8.63 20.76
C LEU A 396 -7.77 -10.06 20.99
N ASN A 397 -8.41 -10.80 21.89
CA ASN A 397 -8.08 -12.20 22.16
C ASN A 397 -8.37 -13.09 20.93
N LEU A 398 -9.48 -12.85 20.25
CA LEU A 398 -9.84 -13.57 19.02
C LEU A 398 -8.83 -13.34 17.90
N PHE A 399 -8.29 -12.12 17.77
CA PHE A 399 -7.17 -11.85 16.88
C PHE A 399 -5.94 -12.69 17.25
N ILE A 400 -5.55 -12.72 18.52
CA ILE A 400 -4.39 -13.52 18.98
C ILE A 400 -4.62 -15.02 18.70
N ASP A 401 -5.81 -15.52 18.98
CA ASP A 401 -6.16 -16.92 18.76
C ASP A 401 -6.20 -17.28 17.26
N ASN A 402 -6.67 -16.38 16.41
CA ASN A 402 -6.63 -16.55 14.96
C ASN A 402 -5.20 -16.56 14.43
N ILE A 403 -4.30 -15.72 14.95
CA ILE A 403 -2.87 -15.79 14.64
C ILE A 403 -2.33 -17.17 15.02
N ARG A 404 -2.58 -17.64 16.25
CA ARG A 404 -2.10 -18.95 16.73
C ARG A 404 -2.59 -20.09 15.85
N LYS A 405 -3.90 -20.13 15.54
CA LYS A 405 -4.52 -21.20 14.72
C LYS A 405 -4.02 -21.21 13.27
N ASN A 406 -3.80 -20.03 12.69
CA ASN A 406 -3.47 -19.90 11.27
C ASN A 406 -1.97 -19.68 11.01
N THR A 407 -1.14 -19.71 12.05
CA THR A 407 0.32 -19.64 11.87
C THR A 407 0.74 -20.90 11.10
N PRO A 408 1.27 -20.77 9.87
CA PRO A 408 1.73 -21.93 9.13
C PRO A 408 2.92 -22.54 9.87
N PHE A 409 2.63 -23.64 10.58
CA PHE A 409 3.53 -24.59 11.23
C PHE A 409 4.91 -24.05 11.65
N ILE A 410 5.01 -23.52 12.87
CA ILE A 410 6.16 -23.82 13.74
C ILE A 410 5.77 -25.11 14.48
N PHE A 411 5.77 -26.25 13.78
CA PHE A 411 5.79 -27.55 14.45
C PHE A 411 7.18 -28.14 14.21
N GLY A 412 8.10 -27.77 15.09
CA GLY A 412 9.15 -28.70 15.50
C GLY A 412 8.66 -29.33 16.80
N ASN A 413 8.53 -30.65 16.81
CA ASN A 413 8.40 -31.43 18.05
C ASN A 413 9.60 -31.19 18.97
#